data_AF-A0A9E3AAM8-F1
#
_entry.id   AF-A0A9E3AAM8-F1
#
_cell.length_a   1.000
_cell.length_b   1.000
_cell.length_c   1.000
_cell.angle_alpha   90.00
_cell.angle_beta   90.00
_cell.angle_gamma   90.00
#
_symmetry.space_group_name_H-M   'P 1'
#
loop_
_entity.id
_entity.type
_entity.pdbx_description
1 polymer ?
#
loop_
_entity_poly.entity_id
_entity_poly.type
_entity_poly.pdbx_seq_one_letter_code
_entity_poly.pdbx_strand_id
1 'polypeptide(L)'
;MSSSRTILVWGGLALALLGMLYGFYYAVYVEHQTLNQMSGSLTDGFVAVADRNLAQAHRWFQVYGNTKYDYVRQIDAHSHWIGLAMLMIVLGAGFDRVAFPPWIRRALAVGLVLGSTLFPVAVLLETSQFGAAVGEALATFGAALVTIALAGVALGFARQQY
;
A
#
# COMPACT_ATOMS: atom_id res chain seq x y z
N MET A 1 -11.77 2.37 27.49
CA MET A 1 -11.69 1.89 26.10
C MET A 1 -11.06 0.51 26.10
N SER A 2 -11.52 -0.46 25.29
CA SER A 2 -10.84 -1.76 25.23
C SER A 2 -9.46 -1.63 24.58
N SER A 3 -8.50 -2.46 24.98
CA SER A 3 -7.15 -2.45 24.41
C SER A 3 -7.16 -2.63 22.89
N SER A 4 -8.02 -3.51 22.35
CA SER A 4 -8.10 -3.78 20.90
C SER A 4 -8.66 -2.61 20.10
N ARG A 5 -9.68 -1.92 20.63
CA ARG A 5 -10.18 -0.67 20.03
C ARG A 5 -9.11 0.41 19.99
N THR A 6 -8.39 0.59 21.09
CA THR A 6 -7.29 1.57 21.19
C THR A 6 -6.20 1.28 20.17
N ILE A 7 -5.79 0.01 20.01
CA ILE A 7 -4.80 -0.42 19.00
C ILE A 7 -5.23 -0.02 17.59
N LEU A 8 -6.49 -0.26 17.22
CA LEU A 8 -6.97 0.05 15.87
C LEU A 8 -7.07 1.55 15.60
N VAL A 9 -7.64 2.31 16.53
CA VAL A 9 -7.81 3.76 16.33
C VAL A 9 -6.45 4.46 16.29
N TRP A 10 -5.56 4.18 17.25
CA TRP A 10 -4.24 4.80 17.26
C TRP A 10 -3.33 4.26 16.15
N GLY A 11 -3.40 2.97 15.84
CA GLY A 11 -2.68 2.37 14.73
C GLY A 11 -3.12 2.97 13.39
N GLY A 12 -4.42 3.14 13.19
CA GLY A 12 -4.97 3.83 12.02
C GLY A 12 -4.58 5.30 11.95
N LEU A 13 -4.65 6.05 13.06
CA LEU A 13 -4.20 7.45 13.08
C LEU A 13 -2.71 7.59 12.76
N ALA A 14 -1.86 6.74 13.34
CA ALA A 14 -0.43 6.72 13.07
C ALA A 14 -0.14 6.39 11.60
N LEU A 15 -0.84 5.39 11.05
CA LEU A 15 -0.68 4.99 9.65
C LEU A 15 -1.20 6.06 8.68
N ALA A 16 -2.30 6.73 9.01
CA ALA A 16 -2.81 7.86 8.23
C ALA A 16 -1.80 9.01 8.22
N LEU A 17 -1.25 9.37 9.39
CA LEU A 17 -0.23 10.42 9.48
C LEU A 17 1.01 10.06 8.64
N LEU A 18 1.49 8.82 8.76
CA LEU A 18 2.61 8.33 7.96
C LEU A 18 2.30 8.41 6.46
N GLY A 19 1.14 7.90 6.04
CA GLY A 19 0.70 7.95 4.64
C GLY A 19 0.59 9.38 4.11
N MET A 20 0.06 10.31 4.90
CA MET A 20 -0.05 11.73 4.54
C MET A 20 1.32 12.40 4.42
N LEU A 21 2.23 12.17 5.37
CA LEU A 21 3.59 12.70 5.31
C LEU A 21 4.34 12.18 4.08
N TYR A 22 4.20 10.89 3.79
CA TYR A 22 4.79 10.27 2.63
C TYR A 22 4.23 10.83 1.32
N GLY A 23 2.90 10.89 1.20
CA GLY A 23 2.23 11.43 0.01
C GLY A 23 2.58 12.89 -0.22
N PHE A 24 2.67 13.69 0.84
CA PHE A 24 3.11 15.08 0.75
C PHE A 24 4.56 15.19 0.25
N TYR A 25 5.48 14.41 0.83
CA TYR A 25 6.86 14.35 0.34
C TYR A 25 6.91 13.97 -1.14
N TYR A 26 6.22 12.90 -1.53
CA TYR A 26 6.22 12.39 -2.88
C TYR A 26 5.66 13.42 -3.87
N ALA A 27 4.50 14.00 -3.58
CA ALA A 27 3.85 14.99 -4.44
C ALA A 27 4.71 16.26 -4.64
N VAL A 28 5.35 16.74 -3.58
CA VAL A 28 6.15 17.99 -3.63
C VAL A 28 7.49 17.78 -4.32
N TYR A 29 8.17 16.66 -4.06
CA TYR A 29 9.58 16.51 -4.42
C TYR A 29 9.88 15.48 -5.50
N VAL A 30 8.95 14.57 -5.81
CA VAL A 30 9.25 13.41 -6.66
C VAL A 30 8.30 13.29 -7.85
N GLU A 31 6.99 13.45 -7.61
CA GLU A 31 5.94 13.12 -8.57
C GLU A 31 6.09 13.87 -9.90
N HIS A 32 6.33 15.18 -9.85
CA HIS A 32 6.45 15.98 -11.07
C HIS A 32 7.66 15.58 -11.93
N GLN A 33 8.80 15.26 -11.29
CA GLN A 33 9.98 14.79 -12.01
C GLN A 33 9.74 13.41 -12.63
N THR A 34 9.07 12.51 -11.90
CA THR A 34 8.71 11.18 -12.40
C THR A 34 7.77 11.28 -13.60
N LEU A 35 6.74 12.14 -13.53
CA LEU A 35 5.81 12.37 -14.64
C LEU A 35 6.51 12.99 -15.86
N ASN A 36 7.42 13.94 -15.65
CA ASN A 36 8.24 14.51 -16.73
C ASN A 36 9.11 13.45 -17.41
N GLN A 37 9.72 12.55 -16.63
CA GLN A 37 10.52 11.45 -17.18
C GLN A 37 9.66 10.46 -17.98
N MET A 38 8.45 10.15 -17.49
CA MET A 38 7.49 9.33 -18.22
C MET A 38 7.09 9.98 -19.55
N SER A 39 6.70 11.25 -19.54
CA SER A 39 6.31 11.94 -20.78
C SER A 39 7.48 12.08 -21.74
N GLY A 40 8.67 12.46 -21.26
CA GLY A 40 9.86 12.64 -22.07
C GLY A 40 10.30 11.35 -22.77
N SER A 41 10.39 10.25 -22.02
CA SER A 41 10.73 8.94 -22.59
C SER A 41 9.70 8.45 -23.61
N LEU A 42 8.42 8.72 -23.41
CA LEU A 42 7.39 8.38 -24.40
C LEU A 42 7.56 9.22 -25.68
N THR A 43 7.79 10.53 -25.56
CA THR A 43 8.05 11.42 -26.70
C THR A 43 9.28 10.99 -27.48
N ASP A 44 10.40 10.75 -26.80
CA ASP A 44 11.67 10.33 -27.44
C ASP A 44 11.52 8.95 -28.12
N GLY A 45 10.72 8.05 -27.54
CA GLY A 45 10.36 6.79 -28.16
C GLY A 45 9.66 6.97 -29.50
N PHE A 46 8.66 7.86 -29.58
CA PHE A 46 7.95 8.15 -30.83
C PHE A 46 8.81 8.89 -31.86
N VAL A 47 9.70 9.79 -31.44
CA VAL A 47 10.69 10.42 -32.32
C VAL A 47 11.59 9.35 -32.95
N ALA A 48 12.12 8.43 -32.14
CA ALA A 48 12.96 7.34 -32.64
C ALA A 48 12.21 6.39 -33.60
N VAL A 49 10.90 6.17 -33.38
CA VAL A 49 10.06 5.42 -34.34
C VAL A 49 9.95 6.18 -35.68
N ALA A 50 9.73 7.50 -35.64
CA ALA A 50 9.65 8.33 -36.84
C ALA A 50 10.97 8.29 -37.64
N ASP A 51 12.10 8.26 -36.95
CA ASP A 51 13.45 8.12 -37.54
C ASP A 51 13.78 6.68 -37.98
N ARG A 52 12.83 5.74 -37.88
CA ARG A 52 13.00 4.31 -38.18
C ARG A 52 14.10 3.63 -37.33
N ASN A 53 14.44 4.22 -36.19
CA ASN A 53 15.40 3.69 -35.24
C ASN A 53 14.72 2.86 -34.15
N LEU A 54 14.27 1.66 -34.51
CA LEU A 54 13.50 0.78 -33.61
C LEU A 54 14.29 0.36 -32.37
N ALA A 55 15.61 0.22 -32.47
CA ALA A 55 16.45 -0.12 -31.33
C ALA A 55 16.44 0.98 -30.26
N GLN A 56 16.50 2.25 -30.68
CA GLN A 56 16.40 3.39 -29.77
C GLN A 56 14.99 3.56 -29.21
N ALA A 57 13.96 3.41 -30.06
CA ALA A 57 12.57 3.44 -29.63
C ALA A 57 12.29 2.42 -28.51
N HIS A 58 12.79 1.19 -28.68
CA HIS A 58 12.61 0.14 -27.67
C HIS A 58 13.25 0.50 -26.32
N ARG A 59 14.44 1.12 -26.32
CA ARG A 59 15.08 1.59 -25.09
C ARG A 59 14.25 2.66 -24.39
N TRP A 60 13.71 3.61 -25.14
CA TRP A 60 12.85 4.66 -24.58
C TRP A 60 11.55 4.12 -24.00
N PHE A 61 10.92 3.16 -24.67
CA PHE A 61 9.73 2.50 -24.11
C PHE A 61 10.03 1.65 -22.88
N GLN A 62 11.21 1.04 -22.78
CA GLN A 62 11.65 0.38 -21.55
C GLN A 62 11.85 1.40 -20.40
N VAL A 63 12.45 2.56 -20.68
CA VAL A 63 12.57 3.64 -19.68
C VAL A 63 11.19 4.07 -19.21
N TYR A 64 10.25 4.34 -20.12
CA TYR A 64 8.86 4.66 -19.77
C TYR A 64 8.22 3.58 -18.91
N GLY A 65 8.36 2.30 -19.30
CA GLY A 65 7.79 1.17 -18.57
C GLY A 65 8.31 1.06 -17.14
N ASN A 66 9.63 1.20 -16.95
CA ASN A 66 10.26 1.15 -15.64
C ASN A 66 9.85 2.35 -14.78
N THR A 67 9.91 3.58 -15.32
CA THR A 67 9.50 4.78 -14.59
C THR A 67 8.03 4.73 -14.19
N LYS A 68 7.16 4.24 -15.09
CA LYS A 68 5.73 4.06 -14.78
C LYS A 68 5.50 3.00 -13.71
N TYR A 69 6.24 1.89 -13.76
CA TYR A 69 6.13 0.84 -12.75
C TYR A 69 6.44 1.42 -11.36
N ASP A 70 7.56 2.15 -11.23
CA ASP A 70 7.95 2.80 -9.98
C ASP A 70 6.89 3.81 -9.52
N TYR A 71 6.43 4.69 -10.41
CA TYR A 71 5.36 5.65 -10.13
C TYR A 71 4.10 4.99 -9.55
N VAL A 72 3.64 3.90 -10.16
CA VAL A 72 2.44 3.19 -9.70
C VAL A 72 2.67 2.58 -8.32
N ARG A 73 3.82 1.97 -8.05
CA ARG A 73 4.12 1.39 -6.73
C ARG A 73 4.12 2.45 -5.62
N GLN A 74 4.59 3.65 -5.93
CA GLN A 74 4.61 4.80 -5.01
C GLN A 74 3.19 5.24 -4.63
N ILE A 75 2.31 5.38 -5.64
CA ILE A 75 0.90 5.74 -5.44
C ILE A 75 0.13 4.62 -4.74
N ASP A 76 0.37 3.37 -5.13
CA ASP A 76 -0.26 2.20 -4.51
C ASP A 76 0.07 2.17 -3.02
N ALA A 77 1.34 2.36 -2.63
CA ALA A 77 1.73 2.36 -1.22
C ALA A 77 1.03 3.48 -0.43
N HIS A 78 1.04 4.70 -0.95
CA HIS A 78 0.34 5.83 -0.32
C HIS A 78 -1.17 5.55 -0.16
N SER A 79 -1.82 5.11 -1.23
CA SER A 79 -3.27 4.85 -1.26
C SER A 79 -3.67 3.75 -0.29
N HIS A 80 -2.88 2.67 -0.20
CA HIS A 80 -3.15 1.59 0.73
C HIS A 80 -2.92 1.98 2.18
N TRP A 81 -1.88 2.78 2.50
CA TRP A 81 -1.72 3.31 3.86
C TRP A 81 -2.95 4.10 4.30
N ILE A 82 -3.43 5.03 3.48
CA ILE A 82 -4.61 5.86 3.82
C ILE A 82 -5.89 5.00 3.90
N GLY A 83 -6.12 4.13 2.91
CA GLY A 83 -7.31 3.28 2.87
C GLY A 83 -7.39 2.32 4.06
N LEU A 84 -6.30 1.64 4.38
CA LEU A 84 -6.23 0.71 5.51
C LEU A 84 -6.26 1.44 6.86
N ALA A 85 -5.64 2.62 6.95
CA ALA A 85 -5.75 3.49 8.11
C ALA A 85 -7.20 3.85 8.42
N MET A 86 -7.95 4.31 7.41
CA MET A 86 -9.37 4.64 7.61
C MET A 86 -10.20 3.41 7.97
N LEU A 87 -9.95 2.28 7.33
CA LEU A 87 -10.60 1.03 7.68
C LEU A 87 -10.38 0.67 9.15
N MET A 88 -9.16 0.79 9.66
CA MET A 88 -8.87 0.53 11.08
C MET A 88 -9.58 1.51 12.02
N ILE A 89 -9.61 2.80 11.69
CA ILE A 89 -10.30 3.82 12.50
C ILE A 89 -11.81 3.51 12.58
N VAL A 90 -12.43 3.20 11.45
CA VAL A 90 -13.86 2.87 11.38
C VAL A 90 -14.16 1.57 12.12
N LEU A 91 -13.38 0.51 11.89
CA LEU A 91 -13.53 -0.76 12.61
C LEU A 91 -13.35 -0.56 14.12
N GLY A 92 -12.40 0.28 14.53
CA GLY A 92 -12.14 0.62 15.93
C GLY A 92 -13.39 1.12 16.65
N ALA A 93 -14.27 1.88 15.99
CA ALA A 93 -15.52 2.36 16.59
C ALA A 93 -16.49 1.23 16.98
N GLY A 94 -16.50 0.13 16.21
CA GLY A 94 -17.38 -1.02 16.42
C GLY A 94 -16.70 -2.25 17.04
N PHE A 95 -15.37 -2.23 17.22
CA PHE A 95 -14.58 -3.43 17.47
C PHE A 95 -14.91 -4.17 18.76
N ASP A 96 -15.45 -3.45 19.75
CA ASP A 96 -15.86 -4.04 21.03
C ASP A 96 -17.01 -5.05 20.87
N ARG A 97 -17.76 -4.97 19.77
CA ARG A 97 -18.89 -5.86 19.45
C ARG A 97 -18.48 -7.17 18.74
N VAL A 98 -17.22 -7.30 18.30
CA VAL A 98 -16.72 -8.54 17.69
C VAL A 98 -16.86 -9.68 18.70
N ALA A 99 -17.65 -10.71 18.38
CA ALA A 99 -18.04 -11.80 19.28
C ALA A 99 -16.94 -12.86 19.45
N PHE A 100 -15.78 -12.41 19.94
CA PHE A 100 -14.63 -13.23 20.25
C PHE A 100 -14.05 -12.88 21.63
N PRO A 101 -13.36 -13.83 22.29
CA PRO A 101 -12.64 -13.55 23.52
C PRO A 101 -11.59 -12.43 23.33
N PRO A 102 -11.24 -11.70 24.40
CA PRO A 102 -10.35 -10.53 24.31
C PRO A 102 -9.01 -10.79 23.61
N TRP A 103 -8.43 -11.98 23.82
CA TRP A 103 -7.14 -12.34 23.22
C TRP A 103 -7.21 -12.48 21.69
N ILE A 104 -8.29 -13.07 21.15
CA ILE A 104 -8.52 -13.16 19.68
C ILE A 104 -8.73 -11.76 19.11
N ARG A 105 -9.57 -10.93 19.75
CA ARG A 105 -9.78 -9.54 19.31
C ARG A 105 -8.46 -8.78 19.25
N ARG A 106 -7.61 -8.93 20.27
CA ARG A 106 -6.28 -8.29 20.28
C ARG A 106 -5.39 -8.81 19.16
N ALA A 107 -5.36 -10.11 18.91
CA ALA A 107 -4.61 -10.71 17.82
C ALA A 107 -5.07 -10.19 16.44
N LEU A 108 -6.39 -10.08 16.20
CA LEU A 108 -6.95 -9.50 14.98
C LEU A 108 -6.57 -8.02 14.83
N ALA A 109 -6.65 -7.23 15.90
CA ALA A 109 -6.26 -5.82 15.88
C ALA A 109 -4.78 -5.63 15.57
N VAL A 110 -3.91 -6.43 16.20
CA VAL A 110 -2.46 -6.42 15.93
C VAL A 110 -2.16 -6.90 14.51
N GLY A 111 -2.83 -7.95 14.04
CA GLY A 111 -2.69 -8.45 12.66
C GLY A 111 -3.05 -7.40 11.63
N LEU A 112 -4.15 -6.66 11.83
CA LEU A 112 -4.52 -5.53 10.97
C LEU A 112 -3.45 -4.45 10.93
N VAL A 113 -2.92 -4.02 12.08
CA VAL A 113 -1.88 -2.99 12.15
C VAL A 113 -0.58 -3.46 11.46
N LEU A 114 -0.12 -4.67 11.79
CA LEU A 114 1.11 -5.22 11.21
C LEU A 114 0.97 -5.43 9.70
N GLY A 115 -0.13 -6.04 9.24
CA GLY A 115 -0.37 -6.26 7.82
C GLY A 115 -0.52 -4.95 7.05
N SER A 116 -1.26 -3.98 7.59
CA SER A 116 -1.48 -2.68 6.95
C SER A 116 -0.23 -1.80 6.90
N THR A 117 0.74 -2.07 7.77
CA THR A 117 2.05 -1.40 7.74
C THR A 117 2.99 -2.13 6.79
N LEU A 118 3.10 -3.46 6.93
CA LEU A 118 4.02 -4.28 6.16
C LEU A 118 3.71 -4.27 4.67
N PHE A 119 2.44 -4.40 4.28
CA PHE A 119 2.06 -4.51 2.88
C PHE A 119 2.49 -3.28 2.05
N PRO A 120 2.15 -2.03 2.41
CA PRO A 120 2.56 -0.89 1.60
C PRO A 120 4.07 -0.63 1.65
N VAL A 121 4.74 -0.90 2.79
CA VAL A 121 6.21 -0.84 2.88
C VAL A 121 6.86 -1.82 1.91
N ALA A 122 6.32 -3.05 1.84
CA ALA A 122 6.83 -4.08 0.95
C ALA A 122 6.59 -3.75 -0.54
N VAL A 123 5.45 -3.13 -0.86
CA VAL A 123 5.19 -2.58 -2.21
C VAL A 123 6.24 -1.54 -2.61
N LEU A 124 6.70 -0.69 -1.68
CA LEU A 124 7.81 0.23 -1.95
C LEU A 124 9.16 -0.49 -2.14
N LEU A 125 9.38 -1.62 -1.48
CA LEU A 125 10.59 -2.42 -1.69
C LEU A 125 10.64 -3.04 -3.09
N GLU A 126 9.50 -3.23 -3.77
CA GLU A 126 9.46 -3.72 -5.15
C GLU A 126 10.18 -2.81 -6.13
N THR A 127 10.23 -1.50 -5.86
CA THR A 127 10.93 -0.52 -6.74
C THR A 127 12.45 -0.55 -6.53
N SER A 128 12.98 -1.37 -5.63
CA SER A 128 14.41 -1.48 -5.37
C SER A 128 15.03 -2.63 -6.17
N GLN A 129 16.14 -2.36 -6.87
CA GLN A 129 16.82 -3.34 -7.74
C GLN A 129 17.23 -4.63 -7.02
N PHE A 130 17.48 -4.56 -5.71
CA PHE A 130 17.90 -5.71 -4.89
C PHE A 130 16.75 -6.32 -4.07
N GLY A 131 15.63 -5.62 -3.97
CA GLY A 131 14.52 -5.98 -3.08
C GLY A 131 13.28 -6.50 -3.80
N ALA A 132 13.22 -6.49 -5.13
CA ALA A 132 11.99 -6.79 -5.87
C ALA A 132 11.27 -8.08 -5.44
N ALA A 133 11.96 -9.23 -5.48
CA ALA A 133 11.38 -10.52 -5.10
C ALA A 133 11.02 -10.61 -3.61
N VAL A 134 11.82 -9.97 -2.75
CA VAL A 134 11.56 -9.93 -1.30
C VAL A 134 10.38 -9.02 -1.00
N GLY A 135 10.28 -7.88 -1.70
CA GLY A 135 9.19 -6.93 -1.65
C GLY A 135 7.87 -7.59 -2.04
N GLU A 136 7.84 -8.28 -3.19
CA GLU A 136 6.65 -9.02 -3.66
C GLU A 136 6.19 -10.08 -2.64
N ALA A 137 7.13 -10.87 -2.09
CA ALA A 137 6.82 -11.88 -1.10
C ALA A 137 6.27 -11.27 0.21
N LEU A 138 6.90 -10.19 0.69
CA LEU A 138 6.46 -9.48 1.90
C LEU A 138 5.14 -8.75 1.68
N ALA A 139 4.89 -8.21 0.49
CA ALA A 139 3.65 -7.55 0.12
C ALA A 139 2.51 -8.57 0.11
N THR A 140 2.74 -9.73 -0.52
CA THR A 140 1.80 -10.86 -0.51
C THR A 140 1.48 -11.31 0.91
N PHE A 141 2.50 -11.47 1.76
CA PHE A 141 2.30 -11.86 3.15
C PHE A 141 1.55 -10.80 3.96
N GLY A 142 1.90 -9.52 3.81
CA GLY A 142 1.21 -8.41 4.47
C GLY A 142 -0.26 -8.32 4.05
N ALA A 143 -0.55 -8.43 2.76
CA ALA A 143 -1.91 -8.44 2.22
C ALA A 143 -2.72 -9.65 2.73
N ALA A 144 -2.10 -10.83 2.77
CA ALA A 144 -2.72 -12.03 3.34
C ALA A 144 -3.05 -11.84 4.82
N LEU A 145 -2.15 -11.25 5.60
CA LEU A 145 -2.37 -10.96 7.01
C LEU A 145 -3.54 -10.00 7.24
N VAL A 146 -3.62 -8.91 6.46
CA VAL A 146 -4.78 -7.99 6.49
C VAL A 146 -6.06 -8.74 6.13
N THR A 147 -6.03 -9.55 5.07
CA THR A 147 -7.20 -10.30 4.58
C THR A 147 -7.72 -11.29 5.61
N ILE A 148 -6.84 -12.09 6.21
CA ILE A 148 -7.19 -13.06 7.26
C ILE A 148 -7.75 -12.34 8.49
N ALA A 149 -7.13 -11.23 8.90
CA ALA A 149 -7.60 -10.46 10.04
C ALA A 149 -8.98 -9.84 9.78
N LEU A 150 -9.20 -9.29 8.58
CA LEU A 150 -10.50 -8.77 8.16
C LEU A 150 -11.57 -9.86 8.12
N ALA A 151 -11.27 -11.02 7.55
CA ALA A 151 -12.17 -12.17 7.54
C ALA A 151 -12.53 -12.59 8.97
N GLY A 152 -11.55 -12.64 9.86
CA GLY A 152 -11.78 -12.89 11.28
C GLY A 152 -12.71 -11.87 11.92
N VAL A 153 -12.50 -10.57 11.66
CA VAL A 153 -13.39 -9.51 12.17
C VAL A 153 -14.81 -9.65 11.65
N ALA A 154 -14.98 -9.90 10.34
CA ALA A 154 -16.28 -10.11 9.71
C ALA A 154 -17.03 -11.32 10.32
N LEU A 155 -16.33 -12.45 10.49
CA LEU A 155 -16.88 -13.64 11.16
C LEU A 155 -17.28 -13.34 12.61
N GLY A 156 -16.46 -12.57 13.33
CA GLY A 156 -16.77 -12.18 14.70
C GLY A 156 -17.99 -11.28 14.82
N PHE A 157 -18.26 -10.41 13.83
CA PHE A 157 -19.51 -9.65 13.78
C PHE A 157 -20.70 -10.54 13.41
N ALA A 158 -20.56 -11.44 12.44
CA ALA A 158 -21.62 -12.35 12.02
C ALA A 158 -22.09 -13.27 13.17
N ARG A 159 -21.16 -13.74 14.02
CA ARG A 159 -21.46 -14.54 15.21
C ARG A 159 -22.28 -13.80 16.27
N GLN A 160 -22.32 -12.47 16.28
CA GLN A 160 -23.11 -11.70 17.23
C GLN A 160 -24.61 -11.69 16.89
N GLN A 161 -24.96 -11.98 15.64
CA GLN A 161 -26.33 -11.93 15.12
C GLN A 161 -27.10 -13.25 15.32
N TYR A 162 -26.44 -14.28 15.87
CA TYR A 162 -27.01 -15.58 16.23
C TYR A 162 -26.92 -15.78 17.74
#